data_AF-A0A959VDY1-F1
#
_entry.id   AF-A0A959VDY1-F1
#
_cell.length_a   1.000
_cell.length_b   1.000
_cell.length_c   1.000
_cell.angle_alpha   90.00
_cell.angle_beta   90.00
_cell.angle_gamma   90.00
#
_symmetry.space_group_name_H-M   'P 1'
#
loop_
_entity.id
_entity.type
_entity.pdbx_description
1 polymer ?
#
loop_
_entity_poly.entity_id
_entity_poly.type
_entity_poly.pdbx_seq_one_letter_code
_entity_poly.pdbx_strand_id
1 'polypeptide(L)' 'MTKKQTKLIIRIALLVGTVISLFFVPWILVRAWIKPLPDTVQEQLNEAISYGIDGIIVYVDVAGKPPGFYAAG' A
#
# COMPACT_ATOMS: atom_id res chain seq x y z
N MET A 1 23.14 -36.67 -8.78
CA MET A 1 23.51 -35.36 -8.20
C MET A 1 24.26 -35.57 -6.90
N THR A 2 25.30 -34.78 -6.63
CA THR A 2 26.03 -34.83 -5.35
C THR A 2 25.27 -34.04 -4.26
N LYS A 3 25.49 -34.37 -2.97
CA LYS A 3 24.88 -33.64 -1.84
C LYS A 3 25.12 -32.12 -1.92
N LYS A 4 26.29 -31.69 -2.41
CA LYS A 4 26.65 -30.28 -2.62
C LYS A 4 25.81 -29.63 -3.73
N GLN A 5 25.61 -30.32 -4.86
CA GLN A 5 24.78 -29.85 -5.96
C GLN A 5 23.31 -29.73 -5.55
N THR A 6 22.75 -30.73 -4.85
CA THR A 6 21.37 -30.67 -4.33
C THR A 6 21.15 -29.48 -3.41
N LYS A 7 22.08 -29.23 -2.47
CA LYS A 7 22.04 -28.07 -1.57
C LYS A 7 22.05 -26.74 -2.33
N LEU A 8 22.83 -26.65 -3.41
CA LEU A 8 22.89 -25.45 -4.23
C LEU A 8 21.57 -25.20 -4.97
N ILE A 9 20.97 -26.24 -5.57
CA ILE A 9 19.68 -26.12 -6.26
C ILE A 9 18.57 -25.69 -5.31
N ILE A 10 18.50 -26.28 -4.11
CA ILE A 10 17.52 -25.87 -3.10
C ILE A 10 17.71 -24.41 -2.71
N ARG A 11 18.95 -23.94 -2.50
CA ARG A 11 19.21 -22.52 -2.18
C ARG A 11 18.77 -21.57 -3.29
N ILE A 12 19.02 -21.94 -4.55
CA ILE A 12 18.59 -21.14 -5.70
C ILE A 12 17.06 -21.14 -5.79
N ALA A 13 16.42 -22.30 -5.66
CA ALA A 13 14.97 -22.41 -5.67
C ALA A 13 14.31 -21.58 -4.56
N LEU A 14 14.87 -21.60 -3.34
CA LEU A 14 14.39 -20.78 -2.23
C LEU A 14 14.58 -19.28 -2.51
N LEU A 15 15.74 -18.87 -3.04
CA LEU A 15 16.00 -17.48 -3.38
C LEU A 15 15.01 -16.97 -4.45
N VAL A 16 14.82 -17.75 -5.52
CA VAL A 16 13.89 -17.43 -6.61
C VAL A 16 12.45 -17.42 -6.08
N GLY A 17 12.07 -18.39 -5.27
CA GLY A 17 10.75 -18.43 -4.63
C GLY A 17 10.48 -17.18 -3.76
N THR A 18 11.47 -16.70 -3.02
CA THR A 18 11.38 -15.46 -2.25
C THR A 18 11.21 -14.22 -3.15
N VAL A 19 11.93 -14.14 -4.26
CA VAL A 19 11.76 -13.01 -5.19
C VAL A 19 10.39 -13.06 -5.87
N ILE A 20 9.93 -14.25 -6.26
CA ILE A 20 8.60 -14.45 -6.86
C ILE A 20 7.49 -14.11 -5.86
N SER A 21 7.64 -14.49 -4.58
CA SER A 21 6.62 -14.22 -3.57
C SER A 21 6.36 -12.71 -3.37
N LEU A 22 7.36 -11.86 -3.61
CA LEU A 22 7.22 -10.40 -3.55
C LEU A 22 6.24 -9.84 -4.61
N PHE A 23 5.97 -10.54 -5.72
CA PHE A 23 4.96 -10.10 -6.69
C PHE A 23 3.53 -10.17 -6.14
N PHE A 24 3.28 -11.03 -5.15
CA PHE A 24 1.96 -11.20 -4.55
C PHE A 24 1.71 -10.26 -3.37
N VAL A 25 2.69 -9.45 -2.99
CA VAL A 25 2.53 -8.43 -1.95
C VAL A 25 1.63 -7.31 -2.49
N PRO A 26 0.61 -6.85 -1.74
CA PRO A 26 -0.22 -5.72 -2.12
C PRO A 26 0.57 -4.41 -1.94
N TRP A 27 1.46 -4.11 -2.88
CA TRP A 27 2.38 -2.97 -2.80
C TRP A 27 1.68 -1.62 -2.65
N ILE A 28 0.43 -1.49 -3.11
CA ILE A 28 -0.40 -0.29 -2.92
C ILE A 28 -0.65 -0.06 -1.42
N LEU A 29 -1.08 -1.09 -0.68
CA LEU A 29 -1.34 -0.99 0.75
C LEU A 29 -0.06 -0.73 1.55
N VAL A 30 1.04 -1.42 1.19
CA VAL A 30 2.35 -1.21 1.83
C VAL A 30 2.80 0.25 1.70
N ARG A 31 2.66 0.83 0.49
CA ARG A 31 2.99 2.24 0.28
C ARG A 31 2.08 3.18 1.06
N ALA A 32 0.77 2.91 1.11
CA ALA A 32 -0.18 3.71 1.86
C ALA A 32 0.09 3.70 3.38
N TRP A 33 0.61 2.58 3.91
CA TRP A 33 0.95 2.45 5.33
C TRP A 33 2.28 3.09 5.72
N ILE A 34 3.29 3.05 4.83
CA ILE A 34 4.62 3.59 5.13
C ILE A 34 4.67 5.11 4.93
N LYS A 35 3.83 5.65 4.04
CA LYS A 35 3.79 7.09 3.78
C LYS A 35 3.20 7.83 5.00
N PRO A 36 3.81 8.95 5.43
CA PRO A 36 3.23 9.76 6.51
C PRO A 36 1.85 10.28 6.11
N LEU A 37 0.96 10.44 7.09
CA LEU A 37 -0.33 11.09 6.88
C LEU A 37 -0.07 12.56 6.46
N PRO A 38 -0.76 13.07 5.43
CA PRO A 38 -0.66 14.46 5.05
C PRO A 38 -1.31 15.37 6.10
N ASP A 39 -1.00 16.67 6.02
CA ASP A 39 -1.44 17.65 7.01
C ASP A 39 -2.94 17.98 6.90
N THR A 40 -3.57 17.65 5.77
CA THR A 40 -4.99 17.96 5.51
C THR A 40 -5.79 16.76 5.01
N VAL A 41 -7.09 16.76 5.32
CA VAL A 41 -8.05 15.75 4.86
C VAL A 41 -8.16 15.75 3.33
N GLN A 42 -8.12 16.93 2.69
CA GLN A 42 -8.20 17.03 1.22
C GLN A 42 -6.99 16.37 0.55
N GLU A 43 -5.78 16.58 1.07
CA GLU A 43 -4.58 15.92 0.53
C GLU A 43 -4.65 14.41 0.70
N GLN A 44 -5.15 13.92 1.84
CA GLN A 44 -5.35 12.48 2.06
C GLN A 44 -6.31 11.87 1.02
N LEU A 45 -7.38 12.59 0.68
CA LEU A 45 -8.31 12.16 -0.36
C LEU A 45 -7.65 12.15 -1.75
N ASN A 46 -6.88 13.20 -2.08
CA ASN A 46 -6.15 13.26 -3.34
C ASN A 46 -5.12 12.12 -3.48
N GLU A 47 -4.44 11.77 -2.39
CA GLU A 47 -3.51 10.63 -2.37
C GLU A 47 -4.21 9.30 -2.56
N ALA A 48 -5.41 9.15 -2.00
CA ALA A 48 -6.19 7.94 -2.13
C ALA A 48 -6.60 7.66 -3.59
N ILE A 49 -6.83 8.71 -4.41
CA ILE A 49 -7.04 8.56 -5.86
C ILE A 49 -5.80 7.93 -6.52
N SER A 50 -4.59 8.34 -6.11
CA SER A 50 -3.34 7.76 -6.62
C SER A 50 -3.15 6.28 -6.28
N TYR A 51 -3.88 5.77 -5.28
CA TYR A 51 -3.91 4.36 -4.91
C TYR A 51 -4.96 3.54 -5.68
N GLY A 52 -5.68 4.15 -6.63
CA GLY A 52 -6.69 3.51 -7.46
C GLY A 52 -8.09 3.54 -6.86
N ILE A 53 -8.38 4.48 -5.95
CA ILE A 53 -9.74 4.75 -5.52
C ILE A 53 -10.37 5.74 -6.50
N ASP A 54 -11.49 5.38 -7.11
CA ASP A 54 -12.11 6.20 -8.17
C ASP A 54 -12.83 7.44 -7.63
N GLY A 55 -13.25 7.44 -6.37
CA GLY A 55 -13.94 8.58 -5.78
C GLY A 55 -14.19 8.43 -4.29
N ILE A 56 -14.06 9.55 -3.56
CA ILE A 56 -14.21 9.62 -2.10
C ILE A 56 -14.91 10.92 -1.75
N ILE A 57 -15.89 10.84 -0.85
CA ILE A 57 -16.54 11.99 -0.22
C ILE A 57 -16.41 11.83 1.29
N VAL A 58 -15.93 12.87 1.97
CA VAL A 58 -15.78 12.89 3.43
C VAL A 58 -16.56 14.06 4.03
N TYR A 59 -17.32 13.73 5.06
CA TYR A 59 -18.00 14.67 5.94
C TYR A 59 -17.35 14.63 7.33
N VAL A 60 -17.00 15.80 7.85
CA VAL A 60 -16.38 15.94 9.17
C VAL A 60 -17.30 16.78 10.05
N ASP A 61 -17.82 16.16 11.11
CA ASP A 61 -18.60 16.84 12.15
C ASP A 61 -17.76 17.00 13.41
N VAL A 62 -17.69 18.24 13.90
CA VAL A 62 -16.99 18.59 15.13
C VAL A 62 -17.87 19.55 15.92
N ALA A 63 -18.21 19.17 17.15
CA ALA A 63 -19.06 19.98 18.02
C ALA A 63 -18.52 21.41 18.14
N GLY A 64 -19.41 22.39 17.90
CA GLY A 64 -19.08 23.82 17.96
C GLY A 64 -18.26 24.35 16.78
N LYS A 65 -18.05 23.57 15.71
CA LYS A 65 -17.45 24.02 14.45
C LYS A 65 -18.41 23.80 13.28
N PRO A 66 -18.33 24.62 12.22
CA PRO A 66 -19.01 24.31 10.96
C PRO A 66 -18.52 22.97 10.40
N PRO A 67 -19.39 22.20 9.73
CA PRO A 67 -19.01 20.93 9.13
C PRO A 67 -18.01 21.09 7.99
N GLY A 68 -17.07 20.14 7.89
CA GLY A 68 -16.12 20.03 6.79
C GLY A 68 -16.64 19.09 5.71
N PHE A 69 -16.48 19.49 4.44
CA PHE A 69 -16.84 18.67 3.28
C PHE A 69 -15.64 18.58 2.35
N TYR A 70 -15.28 17.35 1.98
CA TYR A 70 -14.15 17.07 1.10
C TYR A 70 -14.55 16.04 0.06
N ALA A 71 -14.04 16.18 -1.16
CA ALA A 71 -14.27 15.23 -2.24
C ALA A 71 -13.03 15.11 -3.13
N ALA A 72 -12.82 13.93 -3.69
CA ALA A 72 -11.84 13.67 -4.74
C ALA A 72 -12.35 12.54 -5.64
N GLY A 73 -12.07 12.59 -6.94
CA GLY A 73 -12.49 11.63 -7.97
C GLY A 73 -12.11 12.10 -9.35
#